data_AF-A0A1I6VN80-F1
#
_entry.id   AF-A0A1I6VN80-F1
#
_cell.length_a   1.000
_cell.length_b   1.000
_cell.length_c   1.000
_cell.angle_alpha   90.00
_cell.angle_beta   90.00
_cell.angle_gamma   90.00
#
_symmetry.space_group_name_H-M   'P 1'
#
loop_
_entity.id
_entity.type
_entity.pdbx_description
1 polymer ?
#
loop_
_entity_poly.entity_id
_entity_poly.type
_entity_poly.pdbx_seq_one_letter_code
_entity_poly.pdbx_strand_id
1 'polypeptide(L)'
;MIAEEQLRNLKDISYQEAGIYENTRFEKIHNVVFDDSNIASTIVAAEIAALIRKKQEENTPCVLGLATGSSPIKVYEELVRLHKEEGLSFENVVTFNLDEYYPMTKQNVQSYHYFMHEYLFNHVD
;
A
#
# COMPACT_ATOMS: atom_id res chain seq x y z
N MET A 1 -16.19 7.18 13.15
CA MET A 1 -17.16 8.15 12.60
C MET A 1 -16.55 9.06 11.52
N ILE A 2 -15.43 9.76 11.76
CA ILE A 2 -14.79 10.61 10.72
C ILE A 2 -14.10 9.78 9.62
N ALA A 3 -13.41 8.69 9.97
CA ALA A 3 -12.70 7.83 9.01
C ALA A 3 -13.63 7.12 7.99
N GLU A 4 -14.79 6.62 8.45
CA GLU A 4 -15.77 5.95 7.59
C GLU A 4 -16.43 6.89 6.58
N GLU A 5 -16.54 8.18 6.90
CA GLU A 5 -17.12 9.20 6.02
C GLU A 5 -16.09 9.66 4.96
N GLN A 6 -14.79 9.64 5.28
CA GLN A 6 -13.71 9.86 4.32
C GLN A 6 -13.56 8.69 3.34
N LEU A 7 -13.72 7.45 3.80
CA LEU A 7 -13.69 6.24 2.96
C LEU A 7 -14.83 6.19 1.92
N ARG A 8 -16.03 6.71 2.26
CA ARG A 8 -17.19 6.75 1.35
C ARG A 8 -17.06 7.74 0.19
N ASN A 9 -16.10 8.66 0.25
CA ASN A 9 -15.84 9.66 -0.80
C ASN A 9 -14.50 9.43 -1.52
N LEU A 10 -13.88 8.27 -1.33
CA LEU A 10 -12.67 7.93 -2.07
C LEU A 10 -13.01 7.73 -3.55
N LYS A 11 -12.19 8.34 -4.40
CA LYS A 11 -12.30 8.21 -5.86
C LYS A 11 -12.26 6.73 -6.23
N ASP A 12 -13.22 6.29 -7.03
CA ASP A 12 -13.23 4.92 -7.57
C ASP A 12 -11.99 4.70 -8.45
N ILE A 13 -11.17 3.72 -8.08
CA ILE A 13 -9.96 3.30 -8.79
C ILE A 13 -10.12 1.93 -9.45
N SER A 14 -11.35 1.42 -9.52
CA SER A 14 -11.64 0.17 -10.21
C SER A 14 -11.14 0.23 -11.65
N TYR A 15 -10.68 -0.91 -12.15
CA TYR A 15 -10.15 -1.04 -13.49
C TYR A 15 -11.12 -0.45 -14.55
N GLN A 16 -10.55 0.37 -15.43
CA GLN A 16 -11.19 0.93 -16.60
C GLN A 16 -10.27 0.76 -17.81
N GLU A 17 -10.87 0.56 -18.99
CA GLU A 17 -10.11 0.47 -20.24
C GLU A 17 -9.31 1.76 -20.47
N ALA A 18 -8.05 1.63 -20.89
CA ALA A 18 -7.17 2.77 -21.09
C ALA A 18 -7.62 3.60 -22.31
N GLY A 19 -7.40 4.91 -22.29
CA GLY A 19 -7.67 5.77 -23.44
C GLY A 19 -9.14 6.18 -23.65
N ILE A 20 -10.05 5.87 -22.71
CA ILE A 20 -11.48 6.27 -22.80
C ILE A 20 -11.64 7.80 -22.78
N TYR A 21 -10.87 8.50 -21.95
CA TYR A 21 -11.02 9.94 -21.74
C TYR A 21 -9.98 10.76 -22.51
N GLU A 22 -10.35 12.01 -22.81
CA GLU A 22 -9.49 12.92 -23.58
C GLU A 22 -8.12 13.15 -22.90
N ASN A 23 -8.10 13.23 -21.58
CA ASN A 23 -6.90 13.41 -20.77
C ASN A 23 -6.05 12.14 -20.62
N THR A 24 -6.62 10.95 -20.85
CA THR A 24 -5.91 9.66 -20.79
C THR A 24 -5.68 9.05 -22.18
N ARG A 25 -5.91 9.78 -23.27
CA ARG A 25 -5.95 9.25 -24.65
C ARG A 25 -4.66 8.56 -25.12
N PHE A 26 -3.52 8.89 -24.52
CA PHE A 26 -2.20 8.33 -24.87
C PHE A 26 -1.77 7.18 -23.96
N GLU A 27 -2.55 6.91 -22.92
CA GLU A 27 -2.24 5.94 -21.89
C GLU A 27 -2.58 4.55 -22.40
N LYS A 28 -1.63 3.62 -22.22
CA LYS A 28 -1.74 2.24 -22.74
C LYS A 28 -2.15 1.23 -21.68
N ILE A 29 -2.23 1.67 -20.43
CA ILE A 29 -2.62 0.88 -19.27
C ILE A 29 -3.59 1.71 -18.43
N HIS A 30 -4.40 1.03 -17.62
CA HIS A 30 -5.27 1.70 -16.66
C HIS A 30 -4.43 2.60 -15.75
N ASN A 31 -4.84 3.86 -15.62
CA ASN A 31 -4.22 4.80 -14.71
C ASN A 31 -5.27 5.67 -14.04
N VAL A 32 -4.95 6.12 -12.83
CA VAL A 32 -5.77 7.08 -12.09
C VAL A 32 -4.86 8.19 -11.60
N VAL A 33 -5.20 9.41 -11.97
CA VAL A 33 -4.44 10.61 -11.59
C VAL A 33 -5.10 11.27 -10.39
N PHE A 34 -4.27 11.72 -9.45
CA PHE A 34 -4.65 12.45 -8.26
C PHE A 34 -3.88 13.76 -8.19
N ASP A 35 -4.53 14.81 -7.70
CA ASP A 35 -3.88 16.11 -7.50
C ASP A 35 -3.04 16.15 -6.20
N ASP A 36 -3.28 15.21 -5.28
CA ASP A 36 -2.58 15.08 -4.00
C ASP A 36 -2.09 13.63 -3.79
N SER A 37 -0.78 13.48 -3.54
CA SER A 37 -0.15 12.17 -3.33
C SER A 37 -0.59 11.47 -2.04
N ASN A 38 -0.98 12.22 -1.01
CA ASN A 38 -1.48 11.65 0.25
C ASN A 38 -2.83 10.98 0.02
N ILE A 39 -3.73 11.63 -0.75
CA ILE A 39 -5.03 11.03 -1.11
C ILE A 39 -4.81 9.73 -1.90
N ALA A 40 -3.92 9.76 -2.89
CA ALA A 40 -3.56 8.55 -3.65
C ALA A 40 -3.02 7.43 -2.73
N SER A 41 -2.15 7.79 -1.78
CA SER A 41 -1.55 6.83 -0.84
C SER A 41 -2.59 6.20 0.08
N THR A 42 -3.55 6.98 0.60
CA THR A 42 -4.64 6.46 1.43
C THR A 42 -5.52 5.49 0.66
N ILE A 43 -5.83 5.79 -0.61
CA ILE A 43 -6.63 4.92 -1.46
C ILE A 43 -5.91 3.60 -1.76
N VAL A 44 -4.61 3.66 -2.10
CA VAL A 44 -3.80 2.46 -2.33
C VAL A 44 -3.69 1.62 -1.06
N ALA A 45 -3.50 2.23 0.11
CA ALA A 45 -3.50 1.52 1.39
C ALA A 45 -4.85 0.82 1.65
N ALA A 46 -5.97 1.48 1.35
CA ALA A 46 -7.31 0.90 1.47
C ALA A 46 -7.51 -0.30 0.53
N GLU A 47 -7.01 -0.24 -0.71
CA GLU A 47 -7.04 -1.37 -1.65
C GLU A 47 -6.23 -2.57 -1.14
N ILE A 48 -5.00 -2.32 -0.66
CA ILE A 48 -4.15 -3.36 -0.05
C ILE A 48 -4.84 -3.97 1.18
N ALA A 49 -5.42 -3.15 2.05
CA ALA A 49 -6.14 -3.60 3.24
C ALA A 49 -7.36 -4.45 2.87
N ALA A 50 -8.11 -4.07 1.83
CA ALA A 50 -9.23 -4.86 1.32
C ALA A 50 -8.77 -6.22 0.79
N LEU A 51 -7.63 -6.27 0.10
CA LEU A 51 -7.04 -7.52 -0.36
C LEU A 51 -6.62 -8.43 0.81
N ILE A 52 -5.96 -7.87 1.84
CA ILE A 52 -5.56 -8.62 3.04
C ILE A 52 -6.78 -9.23 3.73
N ARG A 53 -7.81 -8.41 4.02
CA ARG A 53 -9.06 -8.87 4.66
C ARG A 53 -9.75 -9.97 3.84
N LYS A 54 -9.86 -9.77 2.52
CA LYS A 54 -10.42 -10.79 1.62
C LYS A 54 -9.63 -12.11 1.71
N LYS A 55 -8.30 -12.06 1.72
CA LYS A 55 -7.46 -13.26 1.81
C LYS A 55 -7.59 -13.96 3.15
N GLN A 56 -7.74 -13.20 4.25
CA GLN A 56 -8.05 -13.72 5.58
C GLN A 56 -9.39 -14.44 5.61
N GLU A 57 -10.45 -13.83 5.07
CA GLU A 57 -11.78 -14.45 4.96
C GLU A 57 -11.73 -15.75 4.14
N GLU A 58 -10.93 -15.77 3.08
CA GLU A 58 -10.68 -16.95 2.25
C GLU A 58 -9.79 -18.02 2.94
N ASN A 59 -9.24 -17.73 4.13
CA ASN A 59 -8.24 -18.55 4.82
C ASN A 59 -7.04 -18.90 3.93
N THR A 60 -6.59 -17.94 3.11
CA THR A 60 -5.41 -18.08 2.25
C THR A 60 -4.36 -17.02 2.56
N PRO A 61 -3.06 -17.29 2.34
CA PRO A 61 -2.03 -16.28 2.53
C PRO A 61 -2.21 -15.08 1.58
N CYS A 62 -2.01 -13.87 2.08
CA CYS A 62 -1.91 -12.67 1.26
C CYS A 62 -0.44 -12.43 0.90
N VAL A 63 -0.07 -12.58 -0.37
CA VAL A 63 1.33 -12.43 -0.81
C VAL A 63 1.53 -11.05 -1.43
N LEU A 64 2.42 -10.24 -0.86
CA LEU A 64 2.66 -8.85 -1.27
C LEU A 64 4.12 -8.62 -1.68
N GLY A 65 4.32 -7.98 -2.83
CA GLY A 65 5.60 -7.40 -3.23
C GLY A 65 5.70 -5.96 -2.73
N LEU A 66 6.76 -5.62 -1.99
CA LEU A 66 6.93 -4.33 -1.34
C LEU A 66 8.15 -3.57 -1.87
N ALA A 67 7.91 -2.35 -2.34
CA ALA A 67 8.94 -1.43 -2.80
C ALA A 67 9.48 -0.55 -1.66
N THR A 68 10.66 0.05 -1.86
CA THR A 68 11.20 1.08 -0.96
C THR A 68 11.23 2.44 -1.64
N GLY A 69 11.76 3.45 -0.95
CA GLY A 69 11.83 4.83 -1.43
C GLY A 69 10.72 5.71 -0.87
N SER A 70 10.68 6.97 -1.28
CA SER A 70 9.77 7.97 -0.68
C SER A 70 8.30 7.74 -1.02
N SER A 71 8.01 7.25 -2.22
CA SER A 71 6.63 7.09 -2.71
C SER A 71 5.75 6.18 -1.82
N PRO A 72 6.20 4.97 -1.41
CA PRO A 72 5.36 4.09 -0.59
C PRO A 72 5.30 4.46 0.90
N ILE A 73 6.07 5.42 1.40
CA ILE A 73 6.10 5.77 2.85
C ILE A 73 4.70 6.06 3.37
N LYS A 74 3.94 6.91 2.67
CA LYS A 74 2.59 7.30 3.09
C LYS A 74 1.60 6.13 3.02
N VAL A 75 1.82 5.18 2.12
CA VAL A 75 1.03 3.94 2.06
C VAL A 75 1.30 3.08 3.30
N TYR A 76 2.58 2.94 3.70
CA TYR A 76 2.94 2.18 4.90
C TYR A 76 2.45 2.83 6.20
N GLU A 77 2.58 4.15 6.33
CA GLU A 77 2.03 4.90 7.46
C GLU A 77 0.51 4.69 7.60
N GLU A 78 -0.22 4.71 6.48
CA GLU A 78 -1.66 4.48 6.49
C GLU A 78 -2.02 3.02 6.79
N LEU A 79 -1.29 2.04 6.27
CA LEU A 79 -1.46 0.63 6.64
C LEU A 79 -1.22 0.39 8.13
N VAL A 80 -0.23 1.05 8.71
CA VAL A 80 0.03 1.02 10.16
C VAL A 80 -1.11 1.67 10.94
N ARG A 81 -1.67 2.79 10.46
CA ARG A 81 -2.86 3.41 11.06
C ARG A 81 -4.05 2.45 11.02
N LEU A 82 -4.33 1.83 9.87
CA LEU A 82 -5.41 0.85 9.68
C LEU A 82 -5.25 -0.38 10.60
N HIS A 83 -4.01 -0.83 10.82
CA HIS A 83 -3.74 -1.89 11.80
C HIS A 83 -4.10 -1.46 13.23
N LYS A 84 -3.57 -0.32 13.66
CA LYS A 84 -3.71 0.17 15.05
C LYS A 84 -5.12 0.64 15.40
N GLU A 85 -5.86 1.21 14.44
CA GLU A 85 -7.14 1.88 14.67
C GLU A 85 -8.34 1.09 14.15
N GLU A 86 -8.16 0.26 13.12
CA GLU A 86 -9.26 -0.39 12.38
C GLU A 86 -9.13 -1.92 12.30
N GLY A 87 -8.19 -2.50 13.06
CA GLY A 87 -8.07 -3.96 13.23
C GLY A 87 -7.61 -4.71 11.99
N LEU A 88 -6.91 -4.06 11.06
CA LEU A 88 -6.26 -4.75 9.95
C LEU A 88 -5.10 -5.61 10.48
N SER A 89 -5.21 -6.95 10.45
CA SER A 89 -4.12 -7.84 10.86
C SER A 89 -3.23 -8.24 9.69
N PHE A 90 -1.93 -8.39 9.95
CA PHE A 90 -0.90 -8.85 9.02
C PHE A 90 -0.50 -10.32 9.26
N GLU A 91 -1.17 -11.04 10.16
CA GLU A 91 -0.81 -12.40 10.60
C GLU A 91 -0.71 -13.44 9.46
N ASN A 92 -1.47 -13.27 8.38
CA ASN A 92 -1.49 -14.15 7.21
C ASN A 92 -0.81 -13.52 5.97
N VAL A 93 -0.05 -12.44 6.16
CA VAL A 93 0.61 -11.71 5.08
C VAL A 93 2.04 -12.23 4.92
N VAL A 94 2.40 -12.57 3.69
CA VAL A 94 3.76 -12.94 3.30
C VAL A 94 4.31 -11.87 2.38
N THR A 95 5.43 -11.26 2.75
CA THR A 95 6.02 -10.14 2.00
C THR A 95 7.30 -10.55 1.28
N PHE A 96 7.51 -9.95 0.10
CA PHE A 96 8.75 -10.01 -0.64
C PHE A 96 9.20 -8.58 -0.98
N ASN A 97 10.38 -8.19 -0.51
CA ASN A 97 10.96 -6.90 -0.86
C ASN A 97 11.69 -6.97 -2.20
N LEU A 98 11.63 -5.88 -2.97
CA LEU A 98 12.15 -5.85 -4.34
C LEU A 98 13.67 -6.01 -4.43
N ASP A 99 14.42 -5.33 -3.55
CA ASP A 99 15.87 -5.19 -3.66
C ASP A 99 16.53 -4.88 -2.31
N GLU A 100 17.87 -4.99 -2.30
CA GLU A 100 18.74 -4.59 -1.18
C GLU A 100 20.16 -4.32 -1.72
N TYR A 101 20.90 -3.43 -1.05
CA TYR A 101 22.29 -3.16 -1.37
C TYR A 101 23.24 -4.28 -0.90
N TYR A 102 24.20 -4.67 -1.74
CA TYR A 102 25.27 -5.60 -1.38
C TYR A 102 26.63 -4.88 -1.35
N PRO A 103 27.47 -5.05 -0.31
CA PRO A 103 27.34 -5.97 0.83
C PRO A 103 26.74 -5.30 2.09
N MET A 104 25.65 -4.55 1.96
CA MET A 104 25.12 -3.76 3.07
C MET A 104 24.59 -4.62 4.22
N THR A 105 24.87 -4.22 5.45
CA THR A 105 24.35 -4.87 6.65
C THR A 105 22.97 -4.34 6.99
N LYS A 106 22.10 -5.20 7.52
CA LYS A 106 20.72 -4.86 7.94
C LYS A 106 20.61 -3.75 8.99
N GLN A 107 21.66 -3.52 9.77
CA GLN A 107 21.71 -2.48 10.81
C GLN A 107 22.05 -1.10 10.24
N ASN A 108 22.44 -1.02 8.96
CA ASN A 108 22.73 0.26 8.33
C ASN A 108 21.41 1.00 8.10
N VAL A 109 21.34 2.28 8.48
CA VAL A 109 20.15 3.13 8.30
C VAL A 109 19.75 3.31 6.83
N GLN A 110 20.67 3.04 5.89
CA GLN A 110 20.40 3.07 4.45
C GLN A 110 19.95 1.71 3.88
N SER A 111 19.93 0.65 4.70
CA SER A 111 19.47 -0.67 4.27
C SER A 111 17.96 -0.66 4.06
N TYR A 112 17.51 -1.32 3.01
CA TYR A 112 16.08 -1.48 2.76
C TYR A 112 15.42 -2.42 3.76
N HIS A 113 16.18 -3.34 4.36
CA HIS A 113 15.75 -4.03 5.57
C HIS A 113 15.43 -3.05 6.71
N TYR A 114 16.34 -2.12 7.02
CA TYR A 114 16.10 -1.12 8.08
C TYR A 114 14.87 -0.27 7.75
N PHE A 115 14.78 0.23 6.51
CA PHE A 115 13.64 1.02 6.02
C PHE A 115 12.29 0.32 6.25
N MET A 116 12.17 -0.96 5.87
CA MET A 116 10.89 -1.66 6.03
C MET A 116 10.51 -1.88 7.50
N HIS A 117 11.49 -2.12 8.36
CA HIS A 117 11.26 -2.22 9.79
C HIS A 117 10.87 -0.87 10.41
N GLU A 118 11.47 0.21 9.94
CA GLU A 118 11.13 1.57 10.36
C GLU A 118 9.69 1.94 9.98
N TYR A 119 9.26 1.67 8.76
CA TYR A 119 7.98 2.15 8.24
C TYR A 119 6.80 1.18 8.37
N LEU A 120 7.04 -0.13 8.48
CA LEU A 120 5.96 -1.12 8.48
C LEU A 120 6.16 -2.22 9.52
N PHE A 121 7.22 -3.03 9.40
CA PHE A 121 7.28 -4.34 10.06
C PHE A 121 7.38 -4.28 11.60
N ASN A 122 7.88 -3.20 12.19
CA ASN A 122 7.88 -3.06 13.66
C ASN A 122 6.55 -2.54 14.24
N HIS A 123 5.56 -2.27 13.39
CA HIS A 123 4.32 -1.58 13.78
C HIS A 123 3.06 -2.40 13.53
N VAL A 124 3.20 -3.62 13.03
CA VAL A 124 2.12 -4.56 12.70
C VAL A 124 2.37 -5.92 13.38
N ASP A 125 1.36 -6.79 13.40
CA ASP A 125 1.38 -8.13 14.01
C ASP A 125 1.92 -9.24 13.08
#